data_AF-A0A8B8SYC6-F1
#
_entry.id   AF-A0A8B8SYC6-F1
#
_cell.length_a   1.000
_cell.length_b   1.000
_cell.length_c   1.000
_cell.angle_alpha   90.00
_cell.angle_beta   90.00
_cell.angle_gamma   90.00
#
_symmetry.space_group_name_H-M   'P 1'
#
loop_
_entity.id
_entity.type
_entity.pdbx_description
1 polymer ?
#
loop_
_entity_poly.entity_id
_entity_poly.type
_entity_poly.pdbx_seq_one_letter_code
_entity_poly.pdbx_strand_id
1 'polypeptide(L)'
;LKSKITALFLDFSFSLRLFSPLWCPSLFSPYFFSPVLGGVGGLICRLCNLSIPFHGCLLDFGTCRTKAGQYCITEVHFKGGIQWYSVKGCTENLDKCFKEIVTAREIYYAYCCHQPLCNF
;
A
#
# COMPACT_ATOMS: atom_id res chain seq x y z
N LEU A 1 10.10 -27.10 -36.92
CA LEU A 1 8.66 -27.14 -37.31
C LEU A 1 8.27 -28.61 -37.34
N LYS A 2 7.19 -29.13 -36.74
CA LYS A 2 5.97 -28.54 -36.20
C LYS A 2 5.32 -29.60 -35.29
N SER A 3 4.87 -29.17 -34.11
CA SER A 3 3.69 -29.69 -33.40
C SER A 3 3.67 -31.15 -32.88
N LYS A 4 4.20 -31.36 -31.68
CA LYS A 4 3.71 -32.34 -30.70
C LYS A 4 3.48 -31.55 -29.41
N ILE A 5 2.28 -31.57 -28.84
CA ILE A 5 1.92 -31.40 -27.41
C ILE A 5 0.39 -31.27 -27.41
N THR A 6 -0.29 -32.42 -27.45
CA THR A 6 -1.71 -32.53 -27.07
C THR A 6 -1.92 -33.92 -26.49
N ALA A 7 -1.12 -34.24 -25.48
CA ALA A 7 -1.24 -35.42 -24.65
C ALA A 7 -0.81 -34.94 -23.27
N LEU A 8 -1.73 -34.96 -22.30
CA LEU A 8 -1.50 -34.99 -20.84
C LEU A 8 -2.76 -34.63 -20.00
N PHE A 9 -3.94 -34.43 -20.61
CA PHE A 9 -5.16 -34.09 -19.87
C PHE A 9 -6.21 -35.21 -19.82
N LEU A 10 -5.77 -36.46 -19.71
CA LEU A 10 -6.65 -37.55 -19.32
C LEU A 10 -6.02 -38.32 -18.15
N ASP A 11 -6.91 -38.62 -17.18
CA ASP A 11 -6.81 -39.64 -16.15
C ASP A 11 -6.03 -39.32 -14.87
N PHE A 12 -6.71 -38.78 -13.85
CA PHE A 12 -6.73 -39.46 -12.55
C PHE A 12 -7.91 -38.98 -11.67
N SER A 13 -9.04 -39.63 -11.86
CA SER A 13 -10.05 -39.82 -10.83
C SER A 13 -9.42 -40.45 -9.59
N PHE A 14 -9.50 -39.85 -8.40
CA PHE A 14 -9.55 -40.64 -7.16
C PHE A 14 -10.10 -39.82 -5.98
N SER A 15 -11.04 -40.42 -5.25
CA SER A 15 -11.67 -39.96 -4.00
C SER A 15 -12.71 -38.84 -4.14
N LEU A 16 -13.91 -39.15 -4.67
CA LEU A 16 -15.07 -39.60 -3.89
C LEU A 16 -15.38 -38.75 -2.63
N ARG A 17 -16.43 -37.95 -2.77
CA ARG A 17 -17.61 -37.88 -1.89
C ARG A 17 -17.34 -37.85 -0.39
N LEU A 18 -17.56 -36.69 0.24
CA LEU A 18 -18.34 -36.60 1.47
C LEU A 18 -18.78 -35.15 1.69
N PHE A 19 -20.09 -34.97 1.89
CA PHE A 19 -20.80 -33.74 2.29
C PHE A 19 -21.24 -32.75 1.18
N SER A 20 -22.34 -33.10 0.53
CA SER A 20 -23.44 -32.13 0.29
C SER A 20 -24.10 -31.75 1.64
N PRO A 21 -25.06 -30.81 1.73
CA PRO A 21 -25.29 -29.57 0.97
C PRO A 21 -25.65 -28.41 1.93
N LEU A 22 -25.16 -27.18 1.74
CA LEU A 22 -25.90 -25.98 2.17
C LEU A 22 -25.22 -24.72 1.60
N TRP A 23 -25.96 -24.00 0.74
CA TRP A 23 -25.71 -22.60 0.34
C TRP A 23 -24.56 -22.43 -0.67
N CYS A 24 -24.66 -21.67 -1.76
CA CYS A 24 -25.63 -20.66 -2.15
C CYS A 24 -25.70 -20.58 -3.69
N PRO A 25 -26.89 -20.37 -4.27
CA PRO A 25 -27.05 -20.10 -5.69
C PRO A 25 -26.78 -18.61 -5.95
N SER A 26 -25.78 -18.27 -6.75
CA SER A 26 -25.67 -16.92 -7.33
C SER A 26 -24.78 -16.90 -8.58
N LEU A 27 -25.14 -17.72 -9.57
CA LEU A 27 -24.61 -17.62 -10.92
C LEU A 27 -25.28 -16.50 -11.76
N PHE A 28 -26.02 -15.58 -11.13
CA PHE A 28 -26.64 -14.42 -11.77
C PHE A 28 -26.47 -13.18 -10.89
N SER A 29 -25.33 -12.50 -11.03
CA SER A 29 -25.18 -11.13 -10.56
C SER A 29 -24.30 -10.38 -11.56
N PRO A 30 -24.86 -9.49 -12.40
CA PRO A 30 -24.09 -8.71 -13.36
C PRO A 30 -23.27 -7.59 -12.68
N TYR A 31 -23.17 -7.59 -11.36
CA TYR A 31 -22.47 -6.57 -10.59
C TYR A 31 -20.99 -6.92 -10.28
N PHE A 32 -20.45 -8.02 -10.83
CA PHE A 32 -19.10 -8.49 -10.49
C PHE A 32 -17.95 -7.85 -11.27
N PHE A 33 -18.21 -6.80 -12.05
CA PHE A 33 -17.16 -5.91 -12.55
C PHE A 33 -17.66 -4.48 -12.47
N SER A 34 -17.51 -3.86 -11.30
CA SER A 34 -17.44 -2.40 -11.28
C SER A 34 -16.26 -2.00 -12.16
N PRO A 35 -16.48 -1.25 -13.26
CA PRO A 35 -15.37 -0.64 -13.97
C PRO A 35 -14.80 0.39 -13.01
N VAL A 36 -13.53 0.22 -12.61
CA VAL A 36 -12.75 1.26 -11.97
C VAL A 36 -12.60 2.39 -13.00
N LEU A 37 -13.63 3.21 -13.09
CA LEU A 37 -13.72 4.42 -13.86
C LEU A 37 -12.64 5.37 -13.33
N GLY A 38 -11.49 5.38 -14.00
CA GLY A 38 -10.92 6.60 -14.60
C GLY A 38 -10.81 7.86 -13.73
N GLY A 39 -10.61 7.74 -12.42
CA GLY A 39 -10.10 8.83 -11.61
C GLY A 39 -8.58 8.81 -11.73
N VAL A 40 -7.97 9.87 -12.29
CA VAL A 40 -6.52 10.13 -12.26
C VAL A 40 -5.90 9.46 -11.03
N GLY A 41 -5.08 8.43 -11.26
CA GLY A 41 -4.66 7.40 -10.30
C GLY A 41 -3.84 7.97 -9.14
N GLY A 42 -4.47 8.80 -8.33
CA GLY A 42 -3.92 9.41 -7.13
C GLY A 42 -4.27 8.54 -5.94
N LEU A 43 -3.24 8.16 -5.18
CA LEU A 43 -3.41 7.53 -3.88
C LEU A 43 -3.63 8.60 -2.82
N ILE A 44 -4.34 8.23 -1.75
CA ILE A 44 -4.58 9.12 -0.61
C ILE A 44 -3.54 8.80 0.45
N CYS A 45 -2.85 9.82 0.96
CA CYS A 45 -1.87 9.70 2.04
C CYS A 45 -2.32 10.53 3.24
N ARG A 46 -1.82 10.19 4.43
CA ARG A 46 -1.97 11.02 5.62
C ARG A 46 -1.08 12.26 5.51
N LEU A 47 -1.60 13.41 5.91
CA LEU A 47 -0.86 14.68 5.93
C LEU A 47 -0.74 15.17 7.38
N CYS A 48 0.45 15.04 7.95
CA CYS A 48 0.75 15.42 9.32
C CYS A 48 2.10 16.14 9.37
N ASN A 49 2.14 17.38 9.83
CA ASN A 49 3.40 18.12 9.90
C ASN A 49 4.21 17.82 11.17
N LEU A 50 3.54 17.38 12.24
CA LEU A 50 4.20 17.06 13.50
C LEU A 50 3.45 15.93 14.19
N SER A 51 4.07 14.75 14.18
CA SER A 51 3.63 13.57 14.91
C SER A 51 4.66 13.21 15.97
N ILE A 52 4.22 13.06 17.21
CA ILE A 52 5.08 12.65 18.33
C ILE A 52 4.76 11.19 18.65
N PRO A 53 5.75 10.34 19.00
CA PRO A 53 5.43 9.02 19.51
C PRO A 53 4.43 9.11 20.68
N PHE A 54 3.51 8.16 20.77
CA PHE A 54 2.44 8.06 21.78
C PHE A 54 1.30 9.09 21.70
N HIS A 55 1.54 10.32 21.25
CA HIS A 55 0.50 11.35 21.12
C HIS A 55 -0.21 11.34 19.75
N GLY A 56 0.41 10.73 18.74
CA GLY A 56 -0.13 10.72 17.38
C GLY A 56 0.21 12.02 16.63
N CYS A 57 -0.70 12.48 15.76
CA CYS A 57 -0.50 13.70 14.98
C CYS A 57 -1.04 14.93 15.73
N LEU A 58 -0.18 15.91 16.03
CA LEU A 58 -0.57 17.16 16.68
C LEU A 58 -0.99 18.22 15.64
N LEU A 59 -0.30 18.26 14.50
CA LEU A 59 -0.60 19.15 13.38
C LEU A 59 -1.17 18.34 12.22
N ASP A 60 -2.41 17.86 12.42
CA ASP A 60 -3.12 17.03 11.43
C ASP A 60 -3.83 17.93 10.41
N PHE A 61 -3.39 17.83 9.16
CA PHE A 61 -4.03 18.50 8.02
C PHE A 61 -4.98 17.56 7.28
N GLY A 62 -5.22 16.36 7.83
CA GLY A 62 -6.08 15.33 7.28
C GLY A 62 -5.34 14.45 6.27
N THR A 63 -5.71 14.57 5.00
CA THR A 63 -5.16 13.73 3.93
C THR A 63 -4.72 14.57 2.74
N CYS A 64 -3.70 14.09 2.04
CA CYS A 64 -3.27 14.63 0.75
C CYS A 64 -3.53 13.59 -0.34
N ARG A 65 -3.92 14.06 -1.53
CA ARG A 65 -4.13 13.20 -2.71
C ARG A 65 -2.92 13.36 -3.61
N THR A 66 -2.25 12.26 -3.94
CA THR A 66 -1.12 12.29 -4.86
C THR A 66 -1.59 12.56 -6.28
N LYS A 67 -0.74 13.23 -7.06
CA LYS A 67 -0.85 13.33 -8.51
C LYS A 67 -0.13 12.14 -9.19
N ALA A 68 -0.21 12.05 -10.51
CA ALA A 68 0.56 11.07 -11.26
C ALA A 68 2.07 11.26 -10.99
N GLY A 69 2.74 10.20 -10.53
CA GLY A 69 4.17 10.23 -10.17
C GLY A 69 4.49 10.74 -8.76
N GLN A 70 3.48 10.98 -7.91
CA GLN A 70 3.68 11.33 -6.50
C GLN A 70 3.47 10.11 -5.59
N TYR A 71 4.14 10.12 -4.44
CA TYR A 71 4.19 9.05 -3.45
C TYR A 71 3.82 9.56 -2.06
N CYS A 72 3.37 8.66 -1.17
CA CYS A 72 3.33 9.01 0.24
C CYS A 72 4.76 9.01 0.79
N ILE A 73 5.07 9.99 1.63
CA ILE A 73 6.33 10.09 2.35
C ILE A 73 6.08 10.08 3.85
N THR A 74 7.00 9.44 4.57
CA THR A 74 7.14 9.57 6.02
C THR A 74 8.59 9.94 6.32
N GLU A 75 8.78 11.03 7.04
CA GLU A 75 10.05 11.49 7.55
C GLU A 75 10.06 11.28 9.07
N VAL A 76 11.10 10.65 9.60
CA VAL A 76 11.24 10.30 11.01
C VAL A 76 12.54 10.89 11.53
N HIS A 77 12.42 11.71 12.56
CA HIS A 77 13.54 12.37 13.22
C HIS A 77 13.77 11.72 14.57
N PHE A 78 15.00 11.28 14.80
CA PHE A 78 15.49 10.73 16.06
C PHE A 78 16.49 11.68 16.68
N LYS A 79 16.46 11.77 18.00
CA LYS A 79 17.41 12.57 18.79
C LYS A 79 17.75 11.81 20.06
N GLY A 80 19.04 11.61 20.32
CA GLY A 80 19.49 10.86 21.50
C GLY A 80 18.98 9.41 21.55
N GLY A 81 18.80 8.76 20.40
CA GLY A 81 18.34 7.37 20.30
C GLY A 81 16.82 7.15 20.43
N ILE A 82 16.04 8.22 20.59
CA ILE A 82 14.57 8.16 20.69
C ILE A 82 13.97 8.86 19.46
N GLN A 83 12.88 8.31 18.93
CA GLN A 83 12.09 9.00 17.90
C GLN A 83 11.54 10.29 18.49
N TRP A 84 11.97 11.43 17.98
CA TRP A 84 11.58 12.73 18.48
C TRP A 84 10.25 13.19 17.87
N TYR A 85 10.16 13.16 16.53
CA TYR A 85 8.93 13.42 15.81
C TYR A 85 8.95 12.78 14.41
N SER A 86 7.78 12.72 13.77
CA SER A 86 7.64 12.34 12.37
C SER A 86 6.76 13.31 11.60
N VAL A 87 7.01 13.40 10.30
CA VAL A 87 6.28 14.21 9.33
C VAL A 87 5.76 13.26 8.27
N LYS A 88 4.50 13.42 7.87
CA LYS A 88 3.81 12.57 6.90
C LYS A 88 3.18 13.44 5.83
N GLY A 89 3.27 13.03 4.58
CA GLY A 89 2.62 13.77 3.50
C GLY A 89 2.76 13.11 2.14
N CYS A 90 2.66 13.93 1.11
CA CYS A 90 2.80 13.55 -0.28
C CYS A 90 4.05 14.24 -0.85
N THR A 91 4.87 13.51 -1.60
CA THR A 91 6.05 14.05 -2.28
C THR A 91 6.05 13.63 -3.74
N GLU A 92 6.47 14.54 -4.63
CA GLU A 92 6.87 14.22 -6.00
C GLU A 92 8.37 13.97 -6.13
N ASN A 93 9.13 14.40 -5.13
CA ASN A 93 10.58 14.32 -5.17
C ASN A 93 11.02 12.95 -4.63
N LEU A 94 11.45 12.10 -5.55
CA LEU A 94 12.02 10.77 -5.26
C LEU A 94 13.37 10.86 -4.53
N ASP A 95 14.11 11.96 -4.65
CA ASP A 95 15.38 12.15 -3.94
C ASP A 95 15.18 12.30 -2.41
N LYS A 96 13.96 12.63 -1.99
CA LYS A 96 13.58 12.60 -0.57
C LYS A 96 13.25 11.19 -0.07
N CYS A 97 12.99 10.25 -0.98
CA CYS A 97 12.66 8.89 -0.61
C CYS A 97 13.93 8.08 -0.31
N PHE A 98 13.86 7.19 0.67
CA PHE A 98 14.99 6.38 1.13
C PHE A 98 16.23 7.21 1.52
N LYS A 99 15.98 8.38 2.11
CA LYS A 99 17.03 9.28 2.56
C LYS A 99 17.33 8.99 4.03
N GLU A 100 18.59 8.66 4.30
CA GLU A 100 19.12 8.52 5.66
C GLU A 100 20.20 9.57 5.88
N ILE A 101 20.09 10.34 6.96
CA ILE A 101 21.12 11.27 7.40
C ILE A 101 21.42 10.97 8.86
N VAL A 102 22.65 10.53 9.13
CA VAL A 102 23.14 10.26 10.48
C VAL A 102 24.12 11.36 10.86
N THR A 103 23.82 12.09 11.93
CA THR A 103 24.73 13.06 12.54
C THR A 103 25.05 12.65 13.97
N ALA A 104 26.02 13.31 14.62
CA ALA A 104 26.46 12.97 15.97
C ALA A 104 25.35 13.04 17.05
N ARG A 105 24.22 13.72 16.79
CA ARG A 105 23.13 13.93 17.76
C ARG A 105 21.74 13.61 17.21
N GLU A 106 21.59 13.64 15.89
CA GLU A 106 20.30 13.54 15.22
C GLU A 106 20.39 12.53 14.08
N ILE A 107 19.36 11.69 13.98
CA ILE A 107 19.22 10.73 12.89
C ILE A 107 17.92 11.04 12.17
N TYR A 108 17.97 11.10 10.85
CA TYR A 108 16.84 11.38 9.99
C TYR A 108 16.66 10.25 8.99
N TYR A 109 15.44 9.75 8.91
CA TYR A 109 15.02 8.71 7.96
C TYR A 109 13.81 9.19 7.19
N ALA A 110 13.86 9.13 5.87
CA ALA A 110 12.70 9.36 5.01
C ALA A 110 12.46 8.15 4.11
N TYR A 111 11.24 7.64 4.10
CA TYR A 111 10.83 6.53 3.25
C TYR A 111 9.53 6.85 2.54
N CYS A 112 9.35 6.24 1.37
CA CYS A 112 8.17 6.45 0.55
C CYS A 112 7.46 5.14 0.27
N CYS A 113 6.14 5.21 0.10
CA CYS A 113 5.28 4.09 -0.20
C CYS A 113 4.20 4.48 -1.22
N HIS A 114 3.72 3.49 -1.98
CA HIS A 114 2.80 3.67 -3.11
C HIS A 114 1.50 2.90 -2.89
N GLN A 115 0.97 2.96 -1.68
CA GLN A 115 -0.30 2.36 -1.27
C GLN A 115 -1.16 3.41 -0.58
N PRO A 116 -2.50 3.34 -0.68
CA PRO A 116 -3.37 4.28 0.01
C PRO A 116 -3.18 4.15 1.53
N LEU A 117 -2.98 5.29 2.21
CA LEU A 117 -2.81 5.42 3.66
C LEU A 117 -1.65 4.58 4.25
N CYS A 118 -0.64 4.26 3.45
CA CYS A 118 0.53 3.49 3.93
C CYS A 118 1.40 4.24 4.95
N ASN A 119 1.27 5.57 5.04
CA ASN A 119 2.02 6.41 5.95
C ASN A 119 1.25 6.70 7.27
N PHE A 120 0.58 5.69 7.84
CA PHE A 120 -0.31 5.89 9.01
C PHE A 120 0.42 6.20 10.32
#